data_AF-C5HGG4-F1
#
_entry.id   AF-C5HGG4-F1
#
_cell.length_a   1.000
_cell.length_b   1.000
_cell.length_c   1.000
_cell.angle_alpha   90.00
_cell.angle_beta   90.00
_cell.angle_gamma   90.00
#
_symmetry.space_group_name_H-M   'P 1'
#
loop_
_entity.id
_entity.type
_entity.pdbx_description
1 polymer ?
#
loop_
_entity_poly.entity_id
_entity_poly.type
_entity_poly.pdbx_seq_one_letter_code
_entity_poly.pdbx_strand_id
1 'polypeptide(L)'
;HKRECEFRYCLCEMCILTTKRQQIMKVQTAQRRARQQHEMLMEMRKKSAKSKDSETPPAPSMNGSNDSNSSDGDMRSLSNNNSNSETCRSIGEPLPSIPIPPNLPPPLPHTTSPAITLFEPEPNPRLVEELLGYSVKLLQRFGYHWQSLTLMYVILKDSRADVEVAMRRITQAKNV
;
A
#
# COMPACT_ATOMS: atom_id res chain seq x y z
N HIS A 1 -10.37 16.32 -10.82
CA HIS A 1 -11.27 16.71 -9.71
C HIS A 1 -10.96 16.12 -8.33
N LYS A 2 -10.57 14.85 -8.10
CA LYS A 2 -10.25 14.38 -6.72
C LYS A 2 -9.15 15.21 -6.03
N ARG A 3 -8.18 15.69 -6.81
CA ARG A 3 -7.07 16.54 -6.33
C ARG A 3 -7.48 18.01 -6.27
N GLU A 4 -8.20 18.51 -7.27
CA GLU A 4 -8.72 19.90 -7.29
C GLU A 4 -10.14 20.05 -6.73
N CYS A 5 -10.55 19.24 -5.74
CA CYS A 5 -11.90 19.34 -5.19
C CYS A 5 -11.99 20.57 -4.27
N GLU A 6 -12.83 21.53 -4.62
CA GLU A 6 -13.07 22.74 -3.79
C GLU A 6 -13.56 22.38 -2.38
N PHE A 7 -14.30 21.27 -2.26
CA PHE A 7 -14.85 20.75 -1.02
C PHE A 7 -13.98 19.66 -0.36
N ARG A 8 -12.70 19.55 -0.73
CA ARG A 8 -11.77 18.52 -0.23
C ARG A 8 -11.76 18.39 1.30
N TYR A 9 -11.90 19.50 2.01
CA TYR A 9 -11.90 19.57 3.47
C TYR A 9 -13.28 19.95 4.05
N CYS A 10 -14.37 19.72 3.32
CA CYS A 10 -15.72 20.03 3.78
C CYS A 10 -16.09 19.19 5.02
N LEU A 11 -16.76 19.83 5.98
CA LEU A 11 -17.17 19.22 7.25
C LEU A 11 -18.69 18.99 7.33
N CYS A 12 -19.43 19.05 6.21
CA CYS A 12 -20.85 18.72 6.23
C CYS A 12 -21.06 17.21 6.47
N GLU A 13 -22.25 16.85 6.96
CA GLU A 13 -22.58 15.46 7.30
C GLU A 13 -22.36 14.50 6.12
N MET A 14 -22.78 14.88 4.92
CA MET A 14 -22.61 14.06 3.71
C MET A 14 -21.14 13.80 3.37
N CYS A 15 -20.27 14.80 3.46
CA CYS A 15 -18.84 14.66 3.19
C CYS A 15 -18.14 13.80 4.25
N ILE A 16 -18.54 13.94 5.51
CA ILE A 16 -18.02 13.13 6.61
C ILE A 16 -18.42 11.66 6.44
N LEU A 17 -19.69 11.37 6.18
CA LEU A 17 -20.19 10.01 5.93
C LEU A 17 -19.48 9.36 4.74
N THR A 18 -19.26 10.12 3.66
CA THR A 18 -18.52 9.65 2.48
C THR A 18 -17.08 9.26 2.83
N THR A 19 -16.39 10.09 3.63
CA THR A 19 -15.02 9.83 4.07
C THR A 19 -14.93 8.58 4.94
N LYS A 20 -15.87 8.41 5.88
CA LYS A 20 -15.98 7.20 6.71
C LYS A 20 -16.21 5.94 5.90
N ARG A 21 -17.14 5.98 4.93
CA ARG A 21 -17.38 4.86 4.01
C ARG A 21 -16.10 4.47 3.29
N GLN A 22 -15.35 5.44 2.79
CA GLN A 22 -14.06 5.18 2.13
C GLN A 22 -13.03 4.57 3.09
N GLN A 23 -12.97 5.03 4.35
CA GLN A 23 -12.07 4.46 5.36
C GLN A 23 -12.43 3.00 5.66
N ILE A 24 -13.72 2.69 5.85
CA ILE A 24 -14.21 1.33 6.05
C ILE A 24 -13.82 0.45 4.85
N MET A 25 -14.06 0.92 3.62
CA MET A 25 -13.67 0.20 2.41
C MET A 25 -12.16 -0.07 2.34
N LYS A 26 -11.32 0.92 2.69
CA LYS A 26 -9.86 0.77 2.75
C LYS A 26 -9.46 -0.33 3.72
N VAL A 27 -10.01 -0.30 4.94
CA VAL A 27 -9.72 -1.29 5.99
C VAL A 27 -10.17 -2.69 5.56
N GLN A 28 -11.40 -2.83 5.06
CA GLN A 28 -11.92 -4.11 4.57
C GLN A 28 -11.10 -4.67 3.42
N THR A 29 -10.67 -3.80 2.48
CA THR A 29 -9.82 -4.19 1.35
C THR A 29 -8.44 -4.62 1.83
N ALA A 30 -7.83 -3.88 2.76
CA ALA A 30 -6.56 -4.24 3.36
C ALA A 30 -6.64 -5.59 4.08
N GLN A 31 -7.70 -5.84 4.85
CA GLN A 31 -7.90 -7.11 5.54
C GLN A 31 -8.07 -8.27 4.56
N ARG A 32 -8.85 -8.10 3.50
CA ARG A 32 -9.01 -9.11 2.44
C ARG A 32 -7.65 -9.44 1.80
N ARG A 33 -6.86 -8.43 1.45
CA ARG A 33 -5.51 -8.61 0.87
C ARG A 33 -4.57 -9.32 1.84
N ALA A 34 -4.59 -8.96 3.13
CA ALA A 34 -3.79 -9.62 4.16
C ALA A 34 -4.14 -11.11 4.30
N ARG A 35 -5.43 -11.47 4.25
CA ARG A 35 -5.87 -12.87 4.27
C ARG A 35 -5.38 -13.66 3.05
N GLN A 36 -5.49 -13.08 1.85
CA GLN A 36 -5.01 -13.70 0.62
C GLN A 36 -3.49 -13.91 0.64
N GLN A 37 -2.73 -12.91 1.12
CA GLN A 37 -1.27 -13.03 1.27
C GLN A 37 -0.90 -14.13 2.28
N HIS A 38 -1.60 -14.20 3.40
CA HIS A 38 -1.38 -15.23 4.41
C HIS A 38 -1.68 -16.63 3.86
N GLU A 39 -2.77 -16.82 3.13
CA GLU A 39 -3.14 -18.10 2.50
C GLU A 39 -2.07 -18.56 1.49
N MET A 40 -1.64 -17.68 0.58
CA MET A 40 -0.58 -18.00 -0.38
C MET A 40 0.73 -18.38 0.32
N LEU A 41 1.10 -17.67 1.39
CA LEU A 41 2.31 -17.97 2.16
C LEU A 41 2.21 -19.32 2.87
N MET A 42 1.05 -19.67 3.43
CA MET A 42 0.82 -20.96 4.07
C MET A 42 0.84 -22.12 3.06
N GLU A 43 0.28 -21.92 1.86
CA GLU A 43 0.37 -22.89 0.76
C GLU A 43 1.82 -23.07 0.25
N MET A 44 2.59 -21.99 0.09
CA MET A 44 4.02 -22.09 -0.25
C MET A 44 4.81 -22.83 0.84
N ARG A 45 4.54 -22.55 2.13
CA ARG A 45 5.18 -23.24 3.25
C ARG A 45 4.86 -24.73 3.25
N LYS A 46 3.59 -25.10 3.03
CA LYS A 46 3.16 -26.50 2.94
C LYS A 46 3.83 -27.25 1.78
N LYS A 47 3.94 -26.61 0.61
CA LYS A 47 4.65 -27.17 -0.55
C LYS A 47 6.14 -27.38 -0.26
N SER A 48 6.80 -26.44 0.41
CA SER A 48 8.22 -26.56 0.80
C SER A 48 8.50 -27.64 1.86
N ALA A 49 7.50 -27.97 2.69
CA ALA A 49 7.58 -29.06 3.66
C ALA A 49 7.37 -30.43 3.00
N LYS A 50 6.49 -30.51 1.98
CA LYS A 50 6.23 -31.75 1.23
C LYS A 50 7.40 -32.14 0.30
N SER A 51 8.24 -31.19 -0.11
CA SER A 51 9.45 -31.44 -0.91
C SER A 51 10.69 -31.84 -0.10
N LYS A 52 10.60 -31.98 1.24
CA LYS A 52 11.71 -32.41 2.11
C LYS A 52 11.67 -33.88 2.53
N ASP A 53 10.64 -34.63 2.11
CA ASP A 53 10.56 -36.09 2.24
C ASP A 53 10.57 -36.71 0.82
N SER A 54 11.72 -36.63 0.17
CA SER A 54 12.08 -37.49 -0.97
C SER A 54 13.59 -37.66 -0.94
N GLU A 55 13.98 -38.93 -0.90
CA GLU A 55 15.31 -39.48 -0.69
C GLU A 55 16.41 -38.86 -1.59
N THR A 56 17.63 -38.93 -1.05
CA THR A 56 18.92 -39.17 -1.73
C THR A 56 18.90 -39.13 -3.27
N PRO A 57 19.69 -38.27 -3.94
CA PRO A 57 19.87 -38.37 -5.38
C PRO A 57 20.75 -39.60 -5.72
N PRO A 58 20.29 -40.59 -6.49
CA PRO A 58 21.22 -41.41 -7.26
C PRO A 58 21.67 -40.62 -8.49
N ALA A 59 22.90 -40.89 -8.90
CA ALA A 59 23.66 -40.19 -9.94
C ALA A 59 22.90 -39.94 -11.27
N PRO A 60 23.29 -38.91 -12.06
CA PRO A 60 22.70 -38.65 -13.36
C PRO A 60 23.12 -39.74 -14.36
N SER A 61 22.18 -40.63 -14.71
CA SER A 61 22.33 -41.52 -15.86
C SER A 61 21.54 -40.97 -17.04
N MET A 62 22.29 -40.64 -18.08
CA MET A 62 21.83 -40.21 -19.39
C MET A 62 20.97 -41.28 -20.08
N ASN A 63 20.04 -40.77 -20.89
CA ASN A 63 19.38 -41.37 -22.05
C ASN A 63 18.09 -42.20 -21.84
N GLY A 64 17.08 -41.82 -22.62
CA GLY A 64 15.90 -42.63 -22.89
C GLY A 64 14.69 -41.78 -23.26
N SER A 65 14.65 -41.36 -24.52
CA SER A 65 13.46 -40.92 -25.26
C SER A 65 12.19 -41.68 -24.87
N ASN A 66 11.01 -41.05 -25.00
CA ASN A 66 9.82 -41.63 -25.65
C ASN A 66 8.72 -40.57 -25.78
N ASP A 67 8.36 -40.31 -27.03
CA ASP A 67 7.28 -39.44 -27.50
C ASP A 67 5.90 -40.00 -27.14
N SER A 68 4.92 -39.10 -26.90
CA SER A 68 3.52 -39.32 -27.29
C SER A 68 2.71 -38.03 -27.23
N ASN A 69 1.73 -37.98 -28.12
CA ASN A 69 1.32 -36.81 -28.88
C ASN A 69 0.01 -36.17 -28.37
N SER A 70 -0.14 -34.89 -28.68
CA SER A 70 -1.35 -34.11 -28.99
C SER A 70 -2.74 -34.62 -28.57
N SER A 71 -3.51 -33.78 -27.87
CA SER A 71 -4.88 -33.54 -28.28
C SER A 71 -5.28 -32.07 -28.09
N ASP A 72 -5.78 -31.53 -29.20
CA ASP A 72 -6.22 -30.19 -29.51
C ASP A 72 -7.56 -29.89 -28.80
N GLY A 73 -7.78 -28.64 -28.42
CA GLY A 73 -8.94 -28.24 -27.61
C GLY A 73 -9.14 -26.74 -27.56
N ASP A 74 -9.08 -26.08 -28.72
CA ASP A 74 -9.48 -24.67 -28.86
C ASP A 74 -11.01 -24.51 -28.89
N MET A 75 -11.57 -23.77 -27.92
CA MET A 75 -12.77 -22.92 -28.12
C MET A 75 -12.72 -21.67 -27.22
N ARG A 76 -12.14 -20.60 -27.79
CA ARG A 76 -12.45 -19.16 -27.66
C ARG A 76 -13.05 -18.65 -26.32
N SER A 77 -12.21 -18.01 -25.51
CA SER A 77 -12.63 -16.99 -24.55
C SER A 77 -12.65 -15.61 -25.22
N LEU A 78 -13.80 -14.94 -25.22
CA LEU A 78 -13.95 -13.55 -25.64
C LEU A 78 -13.22 -12.62 -24.66
N SER A 79 -12.01 -12.19 -25.03
CA SER A 79 -11.32 -11.07 -24.39
C SER A 79 -11.88 -9.75 -24.91
N ASN A 80 -12.47 -8.97 -24.01
CA ASN A 80 -12.93 -7.61 -24.28
C ASN A 80 -11.89 -6.63 -23.71
N ASN A 81 -10.87 -6.32 -24.49
CA ASN A 81 -9.85 -5.32 -24.12
C ASN A 81 -9.96 -4.11 -25.06
N ASN A 82 -10.57 -3.05 -24.54
CA ASN A 82 -10.48 -1.72 -25.14
C ASN A 82 -9.26 -1.01 -24.54
N SER A 83 -8.23 -0.76 -25.35
CA SER A 83 -7.21 0.25 -25.06
C SER A 83 -6.61 0.76 -26.38
N ASN A 84 -6.76 2.06 -26.55
CA ASN A 84 -6.31 2.84 -27.69
C ASN A 84 -4.79 3.03 -27.70
N SER A 85 -4.26 3.14 -28.93
CA SER A 85 -3.16 4.00 -29.39
C SER A 85 -1.79 3.89 -28.69
N GLU A 86 -0.75 3.50 -29.44
CA GLU A 86 0.20 4.46 -30.06
C GLU A 86 1.30 3.74 -30.87
N THR A 87 1.27 3.98 -32.18
CA THR A 87 2.37 4.20 -33.14
C THR A 87 3.66 3.38 -33.03
N CYS A 88 3.81 2.39 -33.92
CA CYS A 88 5.07 1.75 -34.29
C CYS A 88 5.92 2.65 -35.20
N ARG A 89 7.21 2.87 -34.86
CA ARG A 89 8.25 3.30 -35.80
C ARG A 89 9.57 2.54 -35.56
N SER A 90 10.01 1.87 -36.64
CA SER A 90 11.39 1.73 -37.16
C SER A 90 12.48 0.93 -36.43
N ILE A 91 12.80 -0.25 -37.00
CA ILE A 91 14.10 -0.75 -37.53
C ILE A 91 15.42 -0.50 -36.75
N GLY A 92 16.08 -1.61 -36.36
CA GLY A 92 17.49 -1.93 -36.68
C GLY A 92 18.62 -1.57 -35.68
N GLU A 93 19.13 -2.60 -34.96
CA GLU A 93 20.54 -2.94 -34.57
C GLU A 93 21.61 -1.87 -34.17
N PRO A 94 22.75 -2.23 -33.52
CA PRO A 94 23.08 -3.25 -32.51
C PRO A 94 23.90 -2.68 -31.31
N LEU A 95 24.24 -3.55 -30.35
CA LEU A 95 24.95 -3.33 -29.06
C LEU A 95 26.27 -2.51 -29.11
N PRO A 96 26.72 -1.97 -27.95
CA PRO A 96 27.88 -2.60 -27.31
C PRO A 96 27.76 -2.77 -25.78
N SER A 97 28.19 -3.95 -25.35
CA SER A 97 28.36 -4.42 -23.98
C SER A 97 29.31 -3.53 -23.17
N ILE A 98 28.91 -3.13 -21.96
CA ILE A 98 29.80 -2.50 -20.98
C ILE A 98 29.89 -3.41 -19.73
N PRO A 99 31.09 -3.68 -19.18
CA PRO A 99 31.32 -4.72 -18.18
C PRO A 99 30.77 -4.38 -16.80
N ILE A 100 30.17 -5.37 -16.15
CA ILE A 100 29.80 -5.36 -14.73
C ILE A 100 31.09 -5.54 -13.90
N PRO A 101 31.46 -4.62 -12.99
CA PRO A 101 32.44 -4.91 -11.97
C PRO A 101 31.78 -5.73 -10.83
N PRO A 102 32.31 -6.92 -10.49
CA PRO A 102 31.91 -7.65 -9.30
C PRO A 102 32.64 -7.10 -8.07
N ASN A 103 32.06 -7.39 -6.90
CA ASN A 103 32.60 -7.31 -5.53
C ASN A 103 32.05 -6.17 -4.67
N LEU A 104 31.17 -6.53 -3.73
CA LEU A 104 31.25 -6.22 -2.30
C LEU A 104 30.39 -7.26 -1.51
N PRO A 105 30.71 -7.57 -0.23
CA PRO A 105 30.57 -8.89 0.40
C PRO A 105 29.28 -9.10 1.23
N PRO A 106 29.02 -10.32 1.75
CA PRO A 106 27.78 -10.70 2.42
C PRO A 106 27.55 -9.97 3.76
N PRO A 107 26.30 -9.69 4.17
CA PRO A 107 26.07 -9.10 5.49
C PRO A 107 26.23 -10.17 6.57
N LEU A 108 27.27 -10.03 7.40
CA LEU A 108 27.39 -10.77 8.66
C LEU A 108 26.68 -10.04 9.80
N PRO A 109 26.00 -10.77 10.72
CA PRO A 109 25.33 -10.18 11.86
C PRO A 109 26.37 -9.89 12.94
N HIS A 110 26.53 -8.62 13.33
CA HIS A 110 27.24 -8.30 14.55
C HIS A 110 26.38 -7.46 15.47
N THR A 111 26.44 -7.92 16.71
CA THR A 111 25.66 -7.57 17.88
C THR A 111 26.20 -6.31 18.53
N THR A 112 25.35 -5.68 19.34
CA THR A 112 25.65 -4.69 20.39
C THR A 112 25.75 -3.21 19.97
N SER A 113 24.63 -2.49 20.07
CA SER A 113 24.52 -1.34 20.99
C SER A 113 23.05 -0.88 21.08
N PRO A 114 22.45 -0.72 22.27
CA PRO A 114 21.08 -0.22 22.41
C PRO A 114 21.10 1.31 22.43
N ALA A 115 21.20 1.92 21.25
CA ALA A 115 20.72 3.30 21.11
C ALA A 115 19.19 3.23 20.97
N ILE A 116 18.48 3.63 22.01
CA ILE A 116 17.05 3.93 21.96
C ILE A 116 16.88 5.11 21.00
N THR A 117 16.84 4.82 19.70
CA THR A 117 16.32 5.78 18.74
C THR A 117 14.81 5.68 18.82
N LEU A 118 14.27 6.59 19.63
CA LEU A 118 12.90 7.06 19.65
C LEU A 118 12.59 7.67 18.26
N PHE A 119 12.56 6.84 17.22
CA PHE A 119 12.22 7.26 15.86
C PHE A 119 10.74 7.57 15.85
N GLU A 120 10.42 8.86 16.01
CA GLU A 120 9.16 9.39 15.51
C GLU A 120 9.10 9.02 14.02
N PRO A 121 8.06 8.31 13.55
CA PRO A 121 7.90 8.00 12.15
C PRO A 121 7.96 9.32 11.36
N GLU A 122 8.84 9.39 10.36
CA GLU A 122 8.97 10.57 9.49
C GLU A 122 7.55 10.98 9.03
N PRO A 123 7.12 12.21 9.35
CA PRO A 123 5.73 12.59 9.20
C PRO A 123 5.38 12.65 7.72
N ASN A 124 4.56 11.68 7.26
CA ASN A 124 4.12 11.63 5.87
C ASN A 124 3.53 12.99 5.45
N PRO A 125 4.16 13.72 4.52
CA PRO A 125 3.82 15.12 4.24
C PRO A 125 2.38 15.26 3.75
N ARG A 126 1.84 14.25 3.07
CA ARG A 126 0.45 14.24 2.60
C ARG A 126 -0.56 14.15 3.75
N LEU A 127 -0.23 13.41 4.81
CA LEU A 127 -1.08 13.33 6.00
C LEU A 127 -1.04 14.65 6.77
N VAL A 128 0.12 15.31 6.82
CA VAL A 128 0.26 16.61 7.48
C VAL A 128 -0.57 17.68 6.77
N GLU A 129 -0.51 17.76 5.44
CA GLU A 129 -1.32 18.68 4.64
C GLU A 129 -2.83 18.43 4.82
N GLU A 130 -3.24 17.16 4.81
CA GLU A 130 -4.64 16.77 5.00
C GLU A 130 -5.13 17.14 6.41
N LEU A 131 -4.33 16.84 7.43
CA LEU A 131 -4.62 17.18 8.82
C LEU A 131 -4.70 18.70 9.03
N LEU A 132 -3.78 19.46 8.45
CA LEU A 132 -3.78 20.92 8.52
C LEU A 132 -5.01 21.52 7.82
N GLY A 133 -5.37 21.00 6.64
CA GLY A 133 -6.58 21.41 5.92
C GLY A 133 -7.85 21.24 6.75
N TYR A 134 -8.00 20.10 7.43
CA TYR A 134 -9.11 19.88 8.36
C TYR A 134 -9.03 20.79 9.60
N SER A 135 -7.84 21.05 10.12
CA SER A 135 -7.63 21.94 11.29
C SER A 135 -8.11 23.35 11.01
N VAL A 136 -7.80 23.91 9.83
CA VAL A 136 -8.28 25.23 9.40
C VAL A 136 -9.81 25.24 9.26
N LYS A 137 -10.40 24.21 8.66
CA LYS A 137 -11.86 24.12 8.50
C LYS A 137 -12.59 23.97 9.83
N LEU A 138 -12.00 23.25 10.77
CA LEU A 138 -12.52 23.09 12.12
C LEU A 138 -12.48 24.42 12.88
N LEU A 139 -11.35 25.14 12.78
CA LEU A 139 -11.19 26.49 13.33
C LEU A 139 -12.29 27.44 12.85
N GLN A 140 -12.51 27.48 11.53
CA GLN A 140 -13.55 28.28 10.89
C GLN A 140 -14.95 27.91 11.39
N ARG A 141 -15.24 26.61 11.51
CA ARG A 141 -16.55 26.11 11.96
C ARG A 141 -16.91 26.54 13.38
N PHE A 142 -15.92 26.58 14.27
CA PHE A 142 -16.14 26.99 15.66
C PHE A 142 -15.93 28.49 15.92
N GLY A 143 -15.53 29.26 14.90
CA GLY A 143 -15.31 30.71 15.00
C GLY A 143 -14.10 31.09 15.85
N TYR A 144 -13.08 30.22 15.94
CA TYR A 144 -11.87 30.51 16.72
C TYR A 144 -10.86 31.37 15.94
N HIS A 145 -10.04 32.13 16.68
CA HIS A 145 -8.96 32.94 16.11
C HIS A 145 -7.80 32.07 15.60
N TRP A 146 -6.99 32.58 14.66
CA TRP A 146 -5.90 31.81 14.03
C TRP A 146 -4.87 31.25 15.02
N GLN A 147 -4.68 31.92 16.16
CA GLN A 147 -3.77 31.47 17.23
C GLN A 147 -4.16 30.10 17.80
N SER A 148 -5.44 29.76 17.73
CA SER A 148 -5.95 28.44 18.14
C SER A 148 -5.78 27.36 17.06
N LEU A 149 -5.16 27.65 15.92
CA LEU A 149 -4.93 26.65 14.86
C LEU A 149 -4.11 25.47 15.36
N THR A 150 -3.05 25.73 16.13
CA THR A 150 -2.22 24.69 16.75
C THR A 150 -3.06 23.79 17.67
N LEU A 151 -3.98 24.38 18.44
CA LEU A 151 -4.90 23.63 19.28
C LEU A 151 -5.82 22.73 18.43
N MET A 152 -6.41 23.25 17.35
CA MET A 152 -7.25 22.44 16.45
C MET A 152 -6.47 21.27 15.84
N TYR A 153 -5.23 21.52 15.44
CA TYR A 153 -4.34 20.50 14.90
C TYR A 153 -4.03 19.39 15.92
N VAL A 154 -3.69 19.76 17.15
CA VAL A 154 -3.42 18.80 18.24
C VAL A 154 -4.67 17.97 18.55
N ILE A 155 -5.84 18.61 18.68
CA ILE A 155 -7.11 17.89 18.91
C ILE A 155 -7.38 16.85 17.81
N LEU A 156 -7.16 17.21 16.54
CA LEU A 156 -7.32 16.28 15.43
C LEU A 156 -6.25 15.18 15.42
N LYS A 157 -4.99 15.51 15.72
CA LYS A 157 -3.88 14.53 15.84
C LYS A 157 -4.21 13.50 16.92
N ASP A 158 -4.67 13.94 18.09
CA ASP A 158 -5.08 13.09 19.21
C ASP A 158 -6.36 12.29 18.92
N SER A 159 -7.17 12.75 17.97
CA SER A 159 -8.36 12.05 17.47
C SER A 159 -8.03 11.12 16.29
N ARG A 160 -6.75 10.87 15.99
CA ARG A 160 -6.30 10.05 14.85
C ARG A 160 -6.88 10.53 13.51
N ALA A 161 -6.97 11.85 13.34
CA ALA A 161 -7.60 12.53 12.21
C ALA A 161 -9.10 12.25 12.03
N ASP A 162 -9.81 11.76 13.06
CA ASP A 162 -11.27 11.64 13.05
C ASP A 162 -11.92 12.99 13.41
N VAL A 163 -12.47 13.64 12.39
CA VAL A 163 -13.06 14.98 12.51
C VAL A 163 -14.33 14.98 13.37
N GLU A 164 -15.14 13.92 13.34
CA GLU A 164 -16.34 13.86 14.18
C GLU A 164 -16.00 13.75 15.66
N VAL A 165 -14.99 12.92 15.98
CA VAL A 165 -14.49 12.78 17.34
C VAL A 165 -13.93 14.12 17.82
N ALA A 166 -13.14 14.80 17.00
CA ALA A 166 -12.62 16.13 17.32
C ALA A 166 -13.73 17.16 17.56
N MET A 167 -14.73 17.24 16.67
CA MET A 167 -15.87 18.13 16.84
C MET A 167 -16.64 17.84 18.13
N ARG A 168 -16.90 16.56 18.42
CA ARG A 168 -17.59 16.13 19.65
C ARG A 168 -16.83 16.57 20.90
N ARG A 169 -15.51 16.37 20.92
CA ARG A 169 -14.66 16.76 22.05
C ARG A 169 -14.71 18.28 22.30
N ILE A 170 -14.65 19.09 21.24
CA ILE A 170 -14.76 20.55 21.34
C ILE A 170 -16.13 20.96 21.88
N THR A 171 -17.22 20.40 21.33
CA THR A 171 -18.58 20.71 21.80
C THR A 171 -18.79 20.30 23.25
N GLN A 172 -18.29 19.14 23.66
CA GLN A 172 -18.37 18.69 25.04
C GLN A 172 -17.62 19.63 25.98
N ALA A 173 -16.41 20.06 25.63
CA ALA A 173 -15.62 20.99 26.43
C ALA A 173 -16.25 22.39 26.56
N LYS A 174 -17.07 22.83 25.59
CA LYS A 174 -17.81 24.10 25.68
C LYS A 174 -19.00 24.04 26.65
N ASN A 175 -19.51 22.84 26.92
CA ASN A 175 -20.71 22.62 27.74
C ASN A 175 -20.37 22.24 29.19
N VAL A 176 -19.09 22.24 29.56
CA VAL A 176 -18.56 22.01 30.92
C VAL A 176 -18.17 23.36 31.51
#